data_AF-A0A316X8M6-F1
#
_entry.id   AF-A0A316X8M6-F1
#
_cell.length_a   1.000
_cell.length_b   1.000
_cell.length_c   1.000
_cell.angle_alpha   90.00
_cell.angle_beta   90.00
_cell.angle_gamma   90.00
#
_symmetry.space_group_name_H-M   'P 1'
#
loop_
_entity.id
_entity.type
_entity.pdbx_description
1 polymer ?
#
loop_
_entity_poly.entity_id
_entity_poly.type
_entity_poly.pdbx_seq_one_letter_code
_entity_poly.pdbx_strand_id
1 'polypeptide(L)'
;MKKNLVYGLLLLSTLSVSLNSCRTDEMLTSTEQTQKEKIAFFERFEKEKSLSKNAESNNYALPFGNSMLAYFNNYPEKKTELENRYGTVDLSVSSQDIGGDDGDNRKLLFFPMLKDGKVTAVIAGVINAERDYLYFDVHQNTNSDVIYLINKFQHYYDTKTVSRNSNNPIDVGEVIIRVTRPVKLTMYDVWSGGGGIGSGGHDMGGGPGDYGGGGSGSTPNTPNTTNPCEQTKNIVNNSKSKPAIDSLKQQSKLSDEKEKGFKVNSDGTTTQINSGKHEVDLGDAAGYLGGYHNHTPSGIKMFSPPDIVKMLSFAMAQTNGNIGNGFMGMIGSEPCSSCPDGYRYYHYMINFNGTSQELAGFLYNANWDLESLKDDYRDKEKELSENLSYTNQLGGNLNSNGLQKLFFDTLKNMKMEGKVSLQKIEDNGTVQSVTLNSNGSSTTATPCP
;
A
#
# COMPACT_ATOMS: atom_id res chain seq x y z
N MET A 1 -2.32 -61.83 -73.32
CA MET A 1 -2.92 -60.59 -72.78
C MET A 1 -2.88 -60.63 -71.24
N LYS A 2 -1.73 -60.34 -70.62
CA LYS A 2 -1.55 -60.24 -69.16
C LYS A 2 -0.28 -59.44 -68.84
N LYS A 3 -0.29 -58.11 -68.99
CA LYS A 3 0.83 -57.25 -68.51
C LYS A 3 0.41 -55.90 -67.92
N ASN A 4 -0.88 -55.54 -67.93
CA ASN A 4 -1.30 -54.18 -67.54
C ASN A 4 -1.97 -54.08 -66.16
N LEU A 5 -2.09 -55.17 -65.39
CA LEU A 5 -2.75 -55.13 -64.08
C LEU A 5 -1.80 -54.85 -62.90
N VAL A 6 -0.50 -55.10 -63.06
CA VAL A 6 0.48 -54.97 -61.95
C VAL A 6 0.96 -53.53 -61.78
N TYR A 7 1.09 -52.77 -62.87
CA TYR A 7 1.47 -51.36 -62.81
C TYR A 7 0.35 -50.43 -62.31
N GLY A 8 -0.92 -50.84 -62.46
CA GLY A 8 -2.07 -50.09 -61.91
C GLY A 8 -2.16 -50.16 -60.38
N LEU A 9 -1.82 -51.31 -59.77
CA LEU A 9 -1.86 -51.45 -58.31
C LEU A 9 -0.66 -50.79 -57.60
N LEU A 10 0.51 -50.71 -58.26
CA LEU A 10 1.70 -50.05 -57.70
C LEU A 10 1.62 -48.51 -57.75
N LEU A 11 0.84 -47.94 -58.68
CA LEU A 11 0.58 -46.49 -58.72
C LEU A 11 -0.45 -46.04 -57.66
N LEU A 12 -1.39 -46.91 -57.28
CA LEU A 12 -2.39 -46.61 -56.24
C LEU A 12 -1.84 -46.76 -54.81
N SER A 13 -0.86 -47.64 -54.59
CA SER A 13 -0.20 -47.77 -53.27
C SER A 13 0.79 -46.64 -52.99
N THR A 14 1.41 -46.05 -54.01
CA THR A 14 2.29 -44.86 -53.84
C THR A 14 1.50 -43.56 -53.67
N LEU A 15 0.29 -43.46 -54.24
CA LEU A 15 -0.61 -42.31 -54.02
C LEU A 15 -1.29 -42.31 -52.63
N SER A 16 -1.40 -43.49 -52.00
CA SER A 16 -1.97 -43.64 -50.65
C SER A 16 -0.96 -43.30 -49.54
N VAL A 17 0.35 -43.32 -49.84
CA VAL A 17 1.42 -42.91 -48.92
C VAL A 17 1.75 -41.42 -49.09
N SER A 18 1.57 -40.83 -50.27
CA SER A 18 1.72 -39.37 -50.45
C SER A 18 0.54 -38.54 -49.93
N LEU A 19 -0.66 -39.12 -49.81
CA LEU A 19 -1.83 -38.46 -49.19
C LEU A 19 -1.91 -38.64 -47.66
N ASN A 20 -1.00 -39.42 -47.06
CA ASN A 20 -0.79 -39.48 -45.60
C ASN A 20 0.45 -38.68 -45.14
N SER A 21 1.26 -38.13 -46.06
CA SER A 21 2.42 -37.27 -45.72
C SER A 21 2.16 -35.76 -45.84
N CYS A 22 0.90 -35.34 -46.00
CA CYS A 22 0.49 -33.93 -45.89
C CYS A 22 -0.57 -33.74 -44.80
N ARG A 23 -0.45 -34.49 -43.70
CA ARG A 23 -1.30 -34.29 -42.53
C ARG A 23 -0.54 -34.52 -41.23
N THR A 24 0.52 -33.72 -41.05
CA THR A 24 1.12 -33.38 -39.76
C THR A 24 1.90 -32.07 -39.90
N ASP A 25 1.28 -31.04 -40.48
CA ASP A 25 1.44 -29.74 -39.84
C ASP A 25 0.65 -29.88 -38.55
N GLU A 26 1.38 -30.18 -37.46
CA GLU A 26 0.84 -30.20 -36.11
C GLU A 26 0.01 -28.93 -35.93
N MET A 27 -1.33 -29.08 -35.92
CA MET A 27 -2.16 -28.20 -35.12
C MET A 27 -1.66 -28.43 -33.69
N LEU A 28 -0.62 -27.70 -33.31
CA LEU A 28 -0.19 -27.62 -31.92
C LEU A 28 -1.45 -27.26 -31.16
N THR A 29 -1.79 -28.10 -30.19
CA THR A 29 -2.85 -27.74 -29.26
C THR A 29 -2.49 -26.37 -28.67
N SER A 30 -3.47 -25.52 -28.36
CA SER A 30 -3.19 -24.20 -27.77
C SER A 30 -2.25 -24.31 -26.56
N THR A 31 -2.33 -25.42 -25.82
CA THR A 31 -1.43 -25.82 -24.74
C THR A 31 0.02 -26.06 -25.17
N GLU A 32 0.28 -26.80 -26.24
CA GLU A 32 1.64 -27.07 -26.76
C GLU A 32 2.27 -25.82 -27.37
N GLN A 33 1.48 -25.01 -28.07
CA GLN A 33 1.91 -23.71 -28.57
C GLN A 33 2.26 -22.77 -27.41
N THR A 34 1.42 -22.72 -26.37
CA THR A 34 1.67 -21.96 -25.13
C THR A 34 2.95 -22.42 -24.43
N GLN A 35 3.24 -23.73 -24.39
CA GLN A 35 4.47 -24.24 -23.78
C GLN A 35 5.72 -23.91 -24.60
N LYS A 36 5.68 -24.04 -25.93
CA LYS A 36 6.79 -23.64 -26.81
C LYS A 36 7.09 -22.15 -26.71
N GLU A 37 6.06 -21.32 -26.59
CA GLU A 37 6.20 -19.87 -26.42
C GLU A 37 6.80 -19.48 -25.06
N LYS A 38 6.39 -20.17 -23.98
CA LYS A 38 7.00 -20.01 -22.65
C LYS A 38 8.51 -20.31 -22.68
N ILE A 39 8.89 -21.40 -23.33
CA ILE A 39 10.31 -21.80 -23.48
C ILE A 39 11.07 -20.77 -24.32
N ALA A 40 10.53 -20.36 -25.47
CA ALA A 40 11.17 -19.39 -26.35
C ALA A 40 11.33 -17.99 -25.71
N PHE A 41 10.37 -17.57 -24.89
CA PHE A 41 10.45 -16.33 -24.11
C PHE A 41 11.58 -16.41 -23.09
N PHE A 42 11.69 -17.52 -22.37
CA PHE A 42 12.71 -17.74 -21.35
C PHE A 42 14.13 -17.90 -21.94
N GLU A 43 14.28 -18.68 -23.02
CA GLU A 43 15.56 -18.84 -23.72
C GLU A 43 16.11 -17.51 -24.26
N ARG A 44 15.21 -16.64 -24.76
CA ARG A 44 15.58 -15.29 -25.21
C ARG A 44 16.07 -14.43 -24.04
N PHE A 45 15.34 -14.45 -22.93
CA PHE A 45 15.73 -13.74 -21.71
C PHE A 45 17.14 -14.13 -21.23
N GLU A 46 17.43 -15.44 -21.18
CA GLU A 46 18.78 -15.93 -20.79
C GLU A 46 19.87 -15.58 -21.82
N LYS A 47 19.54 -15.64 -23.12
CA LYS A 47 20.48 -15.26 -24.19
C LYS A 47 20.84 -13.78 -24.11
N GLU A 48 19.86 -12.91 -23.89
CA GLU A 48 20.06 -11.47 -23.87
C GLU A 48 20.72 -10.98 -22.58
N LYS A 49 20.61 -11.71 -21.47
CA LYS A 49 21.43 -11.49 -20.27
C LYS A 49 22.93 -11.50 -20.58
N SER A 50 23.37 -12.37 -21.49
CA SER A 50 24.79 -12.46 -21.89
C SER A 50 25.28 -11.30 -22.80
N LEU A 51 24.35 -10.49 -23.32
CA LEU A 51 24.62 -9.42 -24.29
C LEU A 51 24.57 -8.00 -23.70
N SER A 52 24.26 -7.85 -22.40
CA SER A 52 24.35 -6.57 -21.71
C SER A 52 25.79 -6.04 -21.73
N LYS A 53 26.05 -5.03 -22.57
CA LYS A 53 27.35 -4.33 -22.66
C LYS A 53 27.57 -3.32 -21.53
N ASN A 54 26.69 -3.25 -20.53
CA ASN A 54 26.83 -2.39 -19.36
C ASN A 54 26.99 -3.27 -18.11
N ALA A 55 28.21 -3.75 -17.89
CA ALA A 55 28.61 -4.64 -16.80
C ALA A 55 28.57 -4.01 -15.38
N GLU A 56 27.84 -2.90 -15.19
CA GLU A 56 27.65 -2.27 -13.87
C GLU A 56 26.22 -2.41 -13.32
N SER A 57 25.25 -2.79 -14.16
CA SER A 57 23.87 -3.04 -13.73
C SER A 57 23.55 -4.54 -13.83
N ASN A 58 23.55 -5.23 -12.70
CA ASN A 58 23.06 -6.62 -12.60
C ASN A 58 21.51 -6.73 -12.71
N ASN A 59 20.82 -5.68 -13.16
CA ASN A 59 19.36 -5.61 -13.23
C ASN A 59 18.81 -6.43 -14.41
N TYR A 60 17.72 -7.15 -14.17
CA TYR A 60 17.03 -7.98 -15.17
C TYR A 60 16.02 -7.23 -16.05
N ALA A 61 15.85 -5.91 -15.88
CA ALA A 61 14.86 -5.13 -16.60
C ALA A 61 15.08 -5.10 -18.12
N LEU A 62 16.31 -4.87 -18.61
CA LEU A 62 16.61 -4.91 -20.04
C LEU A 62 16.28 -6.26 -20.72
N PRO A 63 16.81 -7.42 -20.26
CA PRO A 63 16.47 -8.71 -20.87
C PRO A 63 14.99 -9.05 -20.72
N PHE A 64 14.33 -8.59 -19.64
CA PHE A 64 12.89 -8.76 -19.49
C PHE A 64 12.10 -7.95 -20.53
N GLY A 65 12.43 -6.66 -20.69
CA GLY A 65 11.74 -5.75 -21.59
C GLY A 65 11.85 -6.17 -23.04
N ASN A 66 13.03 -6.63 -23.47
CA ASN A 66 13.21 -7.16 -24.82
C ASN A 66 12.41 -8.45 -25.07
N SER A 67 12.33 -9.35 -24.09
CA SER A 67 11.48 -10.54 -24.21
C SER A 67 10.01 -10.17 -24.31
N MET A 68 9.56 -9.15 -23.56
CA MET A 68 8.19 -8.64 -23.68
C MET A 68 7.92 -7.96 -25.03
N LEU A 69 8.88 -7.20 -25.58
CA LEU A 69 8.78 -6.66 -26.94
C LEU A 69 8.68 -7.78 -27.98
N ALA A 70 9.47 -8.85 -27.84
CA ALA A 70 9.39 -10.00 -28.72
C ALA A 70 8.03 -10.70 -28.63
N TYR A 71 7.47 -10.81 -27.43
CA TYR A 71 6.11 -11.30 -27.23
C TYR A 71 5.08 -10.41 -27.95
N PHE A 72 5.11 -9.10 -27.75
CA PHE A 72 4.18 -8.19 -28.42
C PHE A 72 4.34 -8.13 -29.94
N ASN A 73 5.52 -8.42 -30.47
CA ASN A 73 5.72 -8.56 -31.92
C ASN A 73 5.03 -9.81 -32.47
N ASN A 74 4.94 -10.88 -31.67
CA ASN A 74 4.25 -12.11 -32.04
C ASN A 74 2.74 -12.04 -31.79
N TYR A 75 2.29 -11.23 -30.81
CA TYR A 75 0.88 -11.02 -30.44
C TYR A 75 0.52 -9.52 -30.41
N PRO A 76 0.52 -8.84 -31.57
CA PRO A 76 0.23 -7.40 -31.65
C PRO A 76 -1.18 -7.04 -31.17
N GLU A 77 -2.14 -7.96 -31.28
CA GLU A 77 -3.50 -7.84 -30.76
C GLU A 77 -3.52 -7.76 -29.23
N LYS A 78 -2.67 -8.55 -28.55
CA LYS A 78 -2.53 -8.53 -27.08
C LYS A 78 -1.89 -7.25 -26.59
N LYS A 79 -0.88 -6.76 -27.32
CA LYS A 79 -0.32 -5.42 -27.07
C LYS A 79 -1.41 -4.35 -27.16
N THR A 80 -2.19 -4.36 -28.25
CA THR A 80 -3.24 -3.37 -28.49
C THR A 80 -4.32 -3.41 -27.41
N GLU A 81 -4.76 -4.60 -27.02
CA GLU A 81 -5.73 -4.82 -25.94
C GLU A 81 -5.21 -4.23 -24.61
N LEU A 82 -3.99 -4.60 -24.24
CA LEU A 82 -3.32 -4.15 -23.02
C LEU A 82 -3.13 -2.63 -23.02
N GLU A 83 -2.66 -2.04 -24.12
CA GLU A 83 -2.41 -0.60 -24.22
C GLU A 83 -3.70 0.22 -24.20
N ASN A 84 -4.77 -0.26 -24.84
CA ASN A 84 -6.08 0.41 -24.80
C ASN A 84 -6.66 0.47 -23.39
N ARG A 85 -6.48 -0.61 -22.62
CA ARG A 85 -7.04 -0.76 -21.28
C ARG A 85 -6.24 -0.02 -20.22
N TYR A 86 -4.91 -0.09 -20.30
CA TYR A 86 -4.02 0.28 -19.21
C TYR A 86 -3.05 1.41 -19.55
N GLY A 87 -2.88 1.76 -20.83
CA GLY A 87 -1.90 2.73 -21.31
C GLY A 87 -0.68 2.06 -21.96
N THR A 88 0.21 2.87 -22.54
CA THR A 88 1.44 2.36 -23.16
C THR A 88 2.47 2.03 -22.10
N VAL A 89 3.03 0.82 -22.14
CA VAL A 89 4.16 0.45 -21.28
C VAL A 89 5.42 1.19 -21.69
N ASP A 90 6.11 1.81 -20.73
CA ASP A 90 7.42 2.41 -20.94
C ASP A 90 8.51 1.48 -20.42
N LEU A 91 9.10 0.72 -21.35
CA LEU A 91 10.18 -0.21 -21.05
C LEU A 91 11.55 0.44 -20.84
N SER A 92 11.65 1.76 -21.05
CA SER A 92 12.89 2.50 -20.78
C SER A 92 13.04 2.86 -19.30
N VAL A 93 11.99 2.67 -18.51
CA VAL A 93 11.93 2.98 -17.08
C VAL A 93 11.50 1.74 -16.32
N SER A 94 12.30 1.32 -15.33
CA SER A 94 12.06 0.11 -14.56
C SER A 94 12.34 0.32 -13.08
N SER A 95 11.86 -0.58 -12.22
CA SER A 95 12.36 -0.69 -10.84
C SER A 95 13.74 -1.35 -10.80
N GLN A 96 14.42 -1.31 -9.64
CA GLN A 96 15.50 -2.28 -9.40
C GLN A 96 14.95 -3.72 -9.31
N ASP A 97 15.84 -4.70 -9.41
CA ASP A 97 15.54 -6.08 -9.04
C ASP A 97 15.13 -6.12 -7.56
N ILE A 98 13.91 -6.60 -7.30
CA ILE A 98 13.43 -6.83 -5.94
C ILE A 98 13.48 -8.33 -5.70
N GLY A 99 14.26 -8.76 -4.71
CA GLY A 99 14.27 -10.14 -4.24
C GLY A 99 13.01 -10.46 -3.45
N GLY A 100 12.58 -11.73 -3.48
CA GLY A 100 11.61 -12.26 -2.54
C GLY A 100 12.09 -12.15 -1.08
N ASP A 101 11.17 -12.35 -0.12
CA ASP A 101 11.50 -12.40 1.31
C ASP A 101 12.46 -13.55 1.65
N ASP A 102 12.93 -13.64 2.89
CA ASP A 102 13.75 -14.78 3.36
C ASP A 102 13.07 -16.12 3.01
N GLY A 103 13.68 -16.88 2.09
CA GLY A 103 13.15 -18.13 1.54
C GLY A 103 12.53 -18.04 0.14
N ASP A 104 12.33 -16.83 -0.39
CA ASP A 104 11.84 -16.58 -1.75
C ASP A 104 12.97 -16.03 -2.64
N ASN A 105 13.52 -16.91 -3.48
CA ASN A 105 14.65 -16.59 -4.36
C ASN A 105 14.23 -15.98 -5.71
N ARG A 106 12.96 -15.63 -5.89
CA ARG A 106 12.47 -15.01 -7.13
C ARG A 106 12.98 -13.58 -7.28
N LYS A 107 12.93 -13.09 -8.53
CA LYS A 107 13.23 -11.69 -8.87
C LYS A 107 12.01 -11.02 -9.46
N LEU A 108 11.68 -9.86 -8.90
CA LEU A 108 10.56 -9.02 -9.30
C LEU A 108 11.07 -7.73 -9.94
N LEU A 109 10.38 -7.32 -10.99
CA LEU A 109 10.65 -6.11 -11.77
C LEU A 109 9.34 -5.39 -12.04
N PHE A 110 9.34 -4.07 -12.04
CA PHE A 110 8.15 -3.29 -12.35
C PHE A 110 8.42 -2.28 -13.46
N PHE A 111 7.44 -2.11 -14.36
CA PHE A 111 7.46 -1.13 -15.46
C PHE A 111 6.19 -0.29 -15.43
N PRO A 112 6.27 1.04 -15.63
CA PRO A 112 5.09 1.89 -15.66
C PRO A 112 4.32 1.77 -16.97
N MET A 113 3.00 1.91 -16.87
CA MET A 113 2.12 2.08 -18.02
C MET A 113 1.48 3.47 -17.98
N LEU A 114 1.54 4.19 -19.11
CA LEU A 114 1.16 5.58 -19.20
C LEU A 114 -0.04 5.81 -20.10
N LYS A 115 -0.92 6.70 -19.66
CA LYS A 115 -1.97 7.30 -20.48
C LYS A 115 -1.93 8.81 -20.30
N ASP A 116 -1.76 9.53 -21.40
CA ASP A 116 -1.69 11.01 -21.40
C ASP A 116 -0.65 11.58 -20.41
N GLY A 117 0.50 10.92 -20.31
CA GLY A 117 1.60 11.32 -19.41
C GLY A 117 1.38 10.98 -17.93
N LYS A 118 0.30 10.28 -17.58
CA LYS A 118 0.03 9.78 -16.23
C LYS A 118 0.25 8.27 -16.15
N VAL A 119 0.88 7.81 -15.09
CA VAL A 119 1.03 6.39 -14.77
C VAL A 119 -0.31 5.86 -14.27
N THR A 120 -0.90 4.94 -15.03
CA THR A 120 -2.25 4.39 -14.79
C THR A 120 -2.22 2.94 -14.30
N ALA A 121 -1.12 2.24 -14.54
CA ALA A 121 -0.90 0.87 -14.11
C ALA A 121 0.61 0.58 -14.02
N VAL A 122 0.96 -0.57 -13.46
CA VAL A 122 2.33 -1.12 -13.52
C VAL A 122 2.29 -2.56 -14.02
N ILE A 123 3.24 -2.92 -14.86
CA ILE A 123 3.52 -4.32 -15.22
C ILE A 123 4.50 -4.89 -14.21
N ALA A 124 4.14 -6.00 -13.57
CA ALA A 124 5.03 -6.78 -12.73
C ALA A 124 5.62 -7.94 -13.53
N GLY A 125 6.93 -7.95 -13.73
CA GLY A 125 7.68 -9.08 -14.25
C GLY A 125 8.19 -9.96 -13.12
N VAL A 126 7.99 -11.28 -13.25
CA VAL A 126 8.42 -12.28 -12.27
C VAL A 126 9.35 -13.28 -12.94
N ILE A 127 10.52 -13.48 -12.34
CA ILE A 127 11.48 -14.52 -12.72
C ILE A 127 11.56 -15.50 -11.54
N ASN A 128 11.33 -16.78 -11.80
CA ASN A 128 11.36 -17.77 -10.74
C ASN A 128 12.77 -18.06 -10.21
N ALA A 129 12.85 -18.73 -9.05
CA ALA A 129 14.12 -19.04 -8.39
C ALA A 129 15.01 -19.97 -9.21
N GLU A 130 14.41 -20.96 -9.86
CA GLU A 130 15.08 -21.96 -10.69
C GLU A 130 15.58 -21.37 -12.00
N ARG A 131 15.11 -20.17 -12.37
CA ARG A 131 15.41 -19.48 -13.63
C ARG A 131 15.16 -20.43 -14.80
N ASP A 132 13.93 -20.90 -14.88
CA ASP A 132 13.40 -21.67 -16.00
C ASP A 132 11.99 -21.21 -16.40
N TYR A 133 11.40 -20.27 -15.66
CA TYR A 133 10.09 -19.71 -15.89
C TYR A 133 10.02 -18.21 -15.57
N LEU A 134 9.33 -17.47 -16.43
CA LEU A 134 9.02 -16.07 -16.18
C LEU A 134 7.61 -15.73 -16.70
N TYR A 135 6.96 -14.75 -16.08
CA TYR A 135 5.68 -14.19 -16.53
C TYR A 135 5.57 -12.70 -16.20
N PHE A 136 4.54 -12.04 -16.74
CA PHE A 136 4.10 -10.74 -16.27
C PHE A 136 2.61 -10.68 -15.99
N ASP A 137 2.24 -9.70 -15.16
CA ASP A 137 0.85 -9.32 -14.91
C ASP A 137 0.73 -7.78 -14.82
N VAL A 138 -0.45 -7.25 -15.14
CA VAL A 138 -0.74 -5.81 -15.06
C VAL A 138 -1.52 -5.53 -13.78
N HIS A 139 -0.98 -4.64 -12.96
CA HIS A 139 -1.63 -4.21 -11.73
C HIS A 139 -2.08 -2.74 -11.82
N GLN A 140 -3.35 -2.53 -11.48
CA GLN A 140 -3.97 -1.21 -11.34
C GLN A 140 -4.28 -0.90 -9.88
N ASN A 141 -4.69 0.35 -9.63
CA ASN A 141 -5.02 0.96 -8.34
C ASN A 141 -6.07 0.18 -7.52
N THR A 142 -5.68 -0.97 -6.96
CA THR A 142 -6.52 -1.87 -6.18
C THR A 142 -5.89 -2.26 -4.84
N ASN A 143 -4.59 -2.04 -4.67
CA ASN A 143 -3.82 -2.37 -3.47
C ASN A 143 -2.81 -1.24 -3.14
N SER A 144 -2.56 -0.98 -1.85
CA SER A 144 -1.61 0.03 -1.37
C SER A 144 -0.21 -0.09 -1.96
N ASP A 145 0.25 -1.32 -2.22
CA ASP A 145 1.57 -1.58 -2.81
C ASP A 145 1.63 -1.17 -4.29
N VAL A 146 0.56 -1.43 -5.04
CA VAL A 146 0.42 -1.02 -6.44
C VAL A 146 0.29 0.49 -6.54
N ILE A 147 -0.43 1.12 -5.62
CA ILE A 147 -0.55 2.58 -5.51
C ILE A 147 0.83 3.22 -5.25
N TYR A 148 1.61 2.63 -4.33
CA TYR A 148 2.98 3.07 -4.06
C TYR A 148 3.85 3.01 -5.32
N LEU A 149 3.82 1.89 -6.05
CA LEU A 149 4.57 1.73 -7.31
C LEU A 149 4.13 2.75 -8.36
N ILE A 150 2.83 2.90 -8.60
CA ILE A 150 2.27 3.90 -9.53
C ILE A 150 2.75 5.30 -9.18
N ASN A 151 2.69 5.69 -7.90
CA ASN A 151 3.11 7.01 -7.45
C ASN A 151 4.62 7.23 -7.58
N LYS A 152 5.45 6.19 -7.31
CA LYS A 152 6.90 6.27 -7.49
C LYS A 152 7.27 6.48 -8.95
N PHE A 153 6.64 5.76 -9.87
CA PHE A 153 6.83 5.99 -11.30
C PHE A 153 6.27 7.35 -11.74
N GLN A 154 5.09 7.76 -11.26
CA GLN A 154 4.51 9.07 -11.59
C GLN A 154 5.45 10.21 -11.19
N HIS A 155 6.04 10.14 -10.00
CA HIS A 155 6.99 11.14 -9.51
C HIS A 155 8.22 11.30 -10.43
N TYR A 156 8.71 10.21 -11.02
CA TYR A 156 9.78 10.28 -12.01
C TYR A 156 9.37 11.07 -13.26
N TYR A 157 8.16 10.87 -13.78
CA TYR A 157 7.68 11.62 -14.95
C TYR A 157 7.38 13.09 -14.63
N ASP A 158 6.87 13.37 -13.42
CA ASP A 158 6.61 14.73 -12.94
C ASP A 158 7.93 15.52 -12.79
N THR A 159 8.99 14.89 -12.28
CA THR A 159 10.30 15.54 -12.13
C THR A 159 11.03 15.74 -13.46
N LYS A 160 10.86 14.80 -14.43
CA LYS A 160 11.37 14.99 -15.80
C LYS A 160 10.65 16.08 -16.58
N THR A 161 9.35 16.30 -16.35
CA THR A 161 8.62 17.40 -17.01
C THR A 161 9.08 18.77 -16.49
N VAL A 162 9.54 18.86 -15.24
CA VAL A 162 10.13 20.09 -14.68
C VAL A 162 11.56 20.37 -15.19
N SER A 163 12.35 19.35 -15.54
CA SER A 163 13.73 19.53 -16.04
C SER A 163 13.84 19.89 -17.53
N ARG A 164 12.73 19.85 -18.28
CA ARG A 164 12.66 20.17 -19.72
C ARG A 164 12.69 21.66 -20.08
N ASN A 165 12.93 22.55 -19.11
CA ASN A 165 13.37 23.93 -19.39
C ASN A 165 14.86 24.05 -19.76
N SER A 166 15.55 22.94 -19.97
CA SER A 166 16.92 22.93 -20.53
C SER A 166 16.91 22.32 -21.94
N ASN A 167 17.44 23.07 -22.90
CA ASN A 167 17.38 22.83 -24.35
C ASN A 167 18.27 21.67 -24.86
N ASN A 168 18.39 20.54 -24.16
CA ASN A 168 19.12 19.39 -24.69
C ASN A 168 18.43 18.07 -24.33
N PRO A 169 17.93 17.30 -25.32
CA PRO A 169 17.48 15.93 -25.06
C PRO A 169 18.71 15.07 -24.84
N ILE A 170 19.05 14.81 -23.58
CA ILE A 170 19.98 13.75 -23.22
C ILE A 170 19.21 12.44 -23.38
N ASP A 171 19.61 11.64 -24.35
CA ASP A 171 19.22 10.24 -24.48
C ASP A 171 19.82 9.48 -23.29
N VAL A 172 19.08 9.51 -22.18
CA VAL A 172 19.36 8.67 -21.03
C VAL A 172 18.79 7.31 -21.36
N GLY A 173 19.68 6.34 -21.58
CA GLY A 173 19.34 4.91 -21.63
C GLY A 173 18.59 4.45 -20.37
N GLU A 174 18.40 3.14 -20.23
CA GLU A 174 17.61 2.51 -19.16
C GLU A 174 17.69 3.24 -17.82
N VAL A 175 16.54 3.72 -17.33
CA VAL A 175 16.43 4.40 -16.04
C VAL A 175 15.86 3.47 -14.99
N ILE A 176 16.71 3.06 -14.06
CA ILE A 176 16.34 2.22 -12.92
C ILE A 176 15.92 3.11 -11.75
N ILE A 177 14.65 3.05 -11.39
CA ILE A 177 14.07 3.72 -10.22
C ILE A 177 14.25 2.83 -8.99
N ARG A 178 14.83 3.39 -7.93
CA ARG A 178 14.88 2.73 -6.62
C ARG A 178 13.50 2.76 -5.95
N VAL A 179 12.84 1.62 -5.94
CA VAL A 179 11.61 1.33 -5.22
C VAL A 179 12.00 0.64 -3.91
N THR A 180 11.91 1.33 -2.78
CA THR A 180 12.11 0.67 -1.47
C THR A 180 10.88 -0.18 -1.17
N ARG A 181 11.07 -1.48 -0.91
CA ARG A 181 10.01 -2.40 -0.52
C ARG A 181 9.51 -2.00 0.89
N PRO A 182 8.22 -1.63 1.10
CA PRO A 182 7.66 -1.66 2.44
C PRO A 182 7.72 -3.11 2.94
N VAL A 183 8.06 -3.31 4.22
CA VAL A 183 8.60 -4.58 4.79
C VAL A 183 7.77 -5.85 4.53
N LYS A 184 6.55 -5.76 4.00
CA LYS A 184 5.81 -6.84 3.34
C LYS A 184 4.96 -6.24 2.22
N LEU A 185 4.98 -6.86 1.04
CA LEU A 185 3.85 -6.70 0.11
C LEU A 185 2.68 -7.47 0.73
N THR A 186 1.56 -6.80 0.95
CA THR A 186 0.45 -7.34 1.77
C THR A 186 -0.60 -8.05 0.94
N MET A 187 -0.38 -8.12 -0.38
CA MET A 187 -1.16 -8.93 -1.27
C MET A 187 -0.97 -10.40 -0.88
N TYR A 188 -2.04 -10.98 -0.33
CA TYR A 188 -2.25 -12.42 -0.22
C TYR A 188 -2.11 -13.06 -1.60
N ASP A 189 -0.89 -13.43 -1.93
CA ASP A 189 -0.50 -14.71 -2.49
C ASP A 189 -1.34 -15.30 -3.63
N VAL A 190 -1.53 -14.52 -4.69
CA VAL A 190 -1.49 -15.07 -6.07
C VAL A 190 -0.02 -15.33 -6.51
N TRP A 191 0.92 -14.97 -5.64
CA TRP A 191 2.36 -15.02 -5.81
C TRP A 191 2.96 -16.34 -5.28
N SER A 192 2.18 -17.30 -4.83
CA SER A 192 2.62 -18.60 -4.33
C SER A 192 2.12 -19.64 -5.29
N GLY A 193 3.00 -20.57 -5.62
CA GLY A 193 2.70 -21.68 -6.54
C GLY A 193 1.66 -22.69 -6.03
N GLY A 194 0.58 -22.26 -5.35
CA GLY A 194 -0.57 -23.08 -4.96
C GLY A 194 -1.87 -22.47 -5.48
N GLY A 195 -2.47 -23.07 -6.51
CA GLY A 195 -3.58 -22.49 -7.26
C GLY A 195 -4.97 -22.48 -6.59
N GLY A 196 -5.77 -21.50 -7.01
CA GLY A 196 -7.25 -21.49 -7.10
C GLY A 196 -8.02 -21.05 -5.85
N ILE A 197 -9.16 -20.32 -5.92
CA ILE A 197 -10.16 -20.18 -6.99
C ILE A 197 -10.81 -18.78 -6.93
N GLY A 198 -10.96 -18.13 -8.11
CA GLY A 198 -11.73 -16.90 -8.30
C GLY A 198 -11.46 -16.20 -9.65
N SER A 199 -11.64 -16.95 -10.74
CA SER A 199 -11.63 -16.58 -12.18
C SER A 199 -11.42 -15.11 -12.60
N GLY A 200 -10.35 -14.87 -13.36
CA GLY A 200 -10.23 -13.71 -14.25
C GLY A 200 -8.80 -13.47 -14.75
N GLY A 201 -8.46 -14.04 -15.91
CA GLY A 201 -7.40 -13.55 -16.80
C GLY A 201 -5.96 -13.55 -16.27
N HIS A 202 -5.25 -14.67 -16.41
CA HIS A 202 -3.80 -14.58 -16.59
C HIS A 202 -3.56 -14.15 -18.04
N ASP A 203 -2.97 -12.97 -18.27
CA ASP A 203 -2.82 -12.38 -19.62
C ASP A 203 -1.88 -13.18 -20.57
N MET A 204 -1.40 -14.35 -20.13
CA MET A 204 -0.72 -15.36 -20.94
C MET A 204 -1.54 -16.66 -21.13
N GLY A 205 -2.87 -16.57 -21.09
CA GLY A 205 -3.78 -17.61 -21.54
C GLY A 205 -4.21 -17.37 -22.99
N GLY A 206 -3.48 -17.90 -23.96
CA GLY A 206 -3.87 -17.92 -25.38
C GLY A 206 -5.04 -18.87 -25.68
N GLY A 207 -6.09 -18.83 -24.87
CA GLY A 207 -7.28 -19.66 -24.99
C GLY A 207 -8.56 -18.84 -25.22
N PRO A 208 -9.48 -19.30 -26.09
CA PRO A 208 -10.77 -18.64 -26.26
C PRO A 208 -11.70 -19.05 -25.11
N GLY A 209 -11.96 -18.14 -24.19
CA GLY A 209 -13.04 -18.29 -23.21
C GLY A 209 -12.76 -17.59 -21.90
N ASP A 210 -13.30 -16.37 -21.75
CA ASP A 210 -13.71 -15.83 -20.45
C ASP A 210 -14.75 -14.73 -20.69
N TYR A 211 -15.93 -15.16 -21.14
CA TYR A 211 -17.15 -14.34 -21.14
C TYR A 211 -18.23 -15.07 -20.33
N GLY A 212 -18.50 -14.56 -19.15
CA GLY A 212 -19.62 -14.91 -18.28
C GLY A 212 -19.38 -14.23 -16.95
N GLY A 213 -20.10 -13.21 -16.55
CA GLY A 213 -21.55 -13.06 -16.56
C GLY A 213 -21.88 -12.56 -15.16
N GLY A 214 -22.53 -11.40 -15.07
CA GLY A 214 -22.78 -10.73 -13.80
C GLY A 214 -23.48 -11.62 -12.78
N GLY A 215 -22.95 -11.63 -11.56
CA GLY A 215 -23.55 -12.28 -10.40
C GLY A 215 -23.52 -11.32 -9.21
N SER A 216 -24.67 -10.72 -8.93
CA SER A 216 -24.95 -9.92 -7.73
C SER A 216 -24.79 -10.78 -6.47
N GLY A 217 -23.59 -10.81 -5.89
CA GLY A 217 -23.33 -11.32 -4.56
C GLY A 217 -23.36 -10.16 -3.55
N SER A 218 -24.37 -10.14 -2.69
CA SER A 218 -24.46 -9.20 -1.57
C SER A 218 -23.21 -9.30 -0.68
N THR A 219 -22.36 -8.29 -0.76
CA THR A 219 -21.25 -8.08 0.18
C THR A 219 -21.80 -7.95 1.59
N PRO A 220 -21.24 -8.63 2.61
CA PRO A 220 -21.52 -8.29 4.00
C PRO A 220 -21.17 -6.82 4.19
N ASN A 221 -22.11 -6.03 4.73
CA ASN A 221 -21.99 -4.59 4.95
C ASN A 221 -20.64 -4.23 5.60
N THR A 222 -19.64 -3.85 4.80
CA THR A 222 -18.56 -3.00 5.27
C THR A 222 -19.18 -1.64 5.55
N PRO A 223 -19.10 -1.10 6.78
CA PRO A 223 -19.72 0.18 7.09
C PRO A 223 -19.18 1.26 6.16
N ASN A 224 -20.07 1.76 5.29
CA ASN A 224 -19.85 2.96 4.50
C ASN A 224 -19.54 4.11 5.45
N THR A 225 -18.38 4.77 5.24
CA THR A 225 -18.08 6.16 5.64
C THR A 225 -18.83 6.67 6.88
N THR A 226 -18.66 6.01 8.03
CA THR A 226 -19.07 6.61 9.31
C THR A 226 -18.24 7.85 9.53
N ASN A 227 -18.89 8.97 9.85
CA ASN A 227 -18.16 10.18 10.25
C ASN A 227 -17.24 9.86 11.46
N PRO A 228 -16.17 10.63 11.71
CA PRO A 228 -15.22 10.32 12.78
C PRO A 228 -15.83 10.14 14.17
N CYS A 229 -16.94 10.86 14.45
CA CYS A 229 -17.71 10.72 15.68
C CYS A 229 -18.34 9.32 15.82
N GLU A 230 -19.08 8.86 14.82
CA GLU A 230 -19.70 7.53 14.79
C GLU A 230 -18.65 6.43 14.85
N GLN A 231 -17.55 6.59 14.12
CA GLN A 231 -16.43 5.65 14.16
C GLN A 231 -15.84 5.55 15.57
N THR A 232 -15.58 6.69 16.22
CA THR A 232 -15.08 6.71 17.60
C THR A 232 -16.05 6.00 18.53
N LYS A 233 -17.35 6.33 18.46
CA LYS A 233 -18.40 5.69 19.26
C LYS A 233 -18.42 4.17 19.04
N ASN A 234 -18.30 3.73 17.79
CA ASN A 234 -18.29 2.31 17.45
C ASN A 234 -17.06 1.60 18.03
N ILE A 235 -15.87 2.21 17.98
CA ILE A 235 -14.66 1.59 18.51
C ILE A 235 -14.66 1.54 20.04
N VAL A 236 -15.03 2.64 20.72
CA VAL A 236 -14.96 2.71 22.19
C VAL A 236 -16.05 1.90 22.89
N ASN A 237 -17.18 1.67 22.22
CA ASN A 237 -18.30 0.88 22.75
C ASN A 237 -18.34 -0.56 22.23
N ASN A 238 -17.49 -0.92 21.26
CA ASN A 238 -17.43 -2.29 20.75
C ASN A 238 -16.92 -3.24 21.84
N SER A 239 -17.68 -4.31 22.06
CA SER A 239 -17.43 -5.29 23.14
C SER A 239 -16.09 -6.02 23.01
N LYS A 240 -15.49 -6.05 21.81
CA LYS A 240 -14.18 -6.66 21.53
C LYS A 240 -13.01 -5.72 21.80
N SER A 241 -13.13 -4.43 21.46
CA SER A 241 -12.06 -3.43 21.64
C SER A 241 -12.10 -2.75 23.00
N LYS A 242 -13.29 -2.58 23.60
CA LYS A 242 -13.44 -1.93 24.91
C LYS A 242 -12.57 -2.55 26.02
N PRO A 243 -12.48 -3.89 26.18
CA PRO A 243 -11.60 -4.48 27.19
C PRO A 243 -10.12 -4.12 26.99
N ALA A 244 -9.67 -4.00 25.74
CA ALA A 244 -8.31 -3.60 25.42
C ALA A 244 -8.07 -2.11 25.75
N ILE A 245 -9.03 -1.23 25.47
CA ILE A 245 -8.98 0.19 25.86
C ILE A 245 -8.95 0.32 27.39
N ASP A 246 -9.80 -0.41 28.09
CA ASP A 246 -9.83 -0.41 29.56
C ASP A 246 -8.51 -0.93 30.15
N SER A 247 -7.86 -1.91 29.50
CA SER A 247 -6.51 -2.38 29.87
C SER A 247 -5.45 -1.27 29.70
N LEU A 248 -5.48 -0.53 28.59
CA LEU A 248 -4.59 0.62 28.39
C LEU A 248 -4.84 1.74 29.41
N LYS A 249 -6.10 1.96 29.82
CA LYS A 249 -6.46 2.88 30.91
C LYS A 249 -5.83 2.48 32.25
N GLN A 250 -5.70 1.18 32.51
CA GLN A 250 -4.99 0.70 33.71
C GLN A 250 -3.48 0.85 33.57
N GLN A 251 -2.94 0.53 32.39
CA GLN A 251 -1.51 0.67 32.10
C GLN A 251 -1.04 2.13 32.20
N SER A 252 -1.86 3.10 31.78
CA SER A 252 -1.49 4.53 31.79
C SER A 252 -1.18 5.08 33.19
N LYS A 253 -1.62 4.40 34.25
CA LYS A 253 -1.40 4.79 35.66
C LYS A 253 -0.07 4.28 36.21
N LEU A 254 0.51 3.27 35.57
CA LEU A 254 1.70 2.61 36.08
C LEU A 254 2.92 3.52 35.91
N SER A 255 3.73 3.60 36.95
CA SER A 255 4.97 4.37 36.98
C SER A 255 6.16 3.65 36.34
N ASP A 256 5.93 2.51 35.67
CA ASP A 256 6.99 1.72 35.03
C ASP A 256 7.44 2.30 33.67
N GLU A 257 6.87 3.45 33.29
CA GLU A 257 7.15 4.22 32.08
C GLU A 257 6.95 3.43 30.77
N LYS A 258 6.20 2.33 30.83
CA LYS A 258 5.94 1.49 29.67
C LYS A 258 4.67 1.87 28.95
N GLU A 259 4.78 1.93 27.63
CA GLU A 259 3.63 2.00 26.75
C GLU A 259 3.31 0.62 26.17
N LYS A 260 2.01 0.36 26.11
CA LYS A 260 1.43 -0.79 25.44
C LYS A 260 0.46 -0.26 24.40
N GLY A 261 0.22 -1.08 23.40
CA GLY A 261 -0.77 -0.78 22.40
C GLY A 261 -1.50 -2.02 21.92
N PHE A 262 -2.49 -1.80 21.08
CA PHE A 262 -3.10 -2.86 20.31
C PHE A 262 -3.52 -2.32 18.95
N LYS A 263 -3.57 -3.22 17.96
CA LYS A 263 -4.19 -2.93 16.66
C LYS A 263 -5.60 -3.48 16.60
N VAL A 264 -6.46 -2.84 15.84
CA VAL A 264 -7.86 -3.24 15.65
C VAL A 264 -8.06 -3.82 14.27
N ASN A 265 -8.53 -5.06 14.20
CA ASN A 265 -8.88 -5.73 12.94
C ASN A 265 -10.20 -5.20 12.38
N SER A 266 -10.50 -5.50 11.12
CA SER A 266 -11.76 -5.13 10.47
C SER A 266 -13.02 -5.64 11.19
N ASP A 267 -12.92 -6.73 11.94
CA ASP A 267 -14.02 -7.32 12.72
C ASP A 267 -14.11 -6.79 14.17
N GLY A 268 -13.26 -5.83 14.52
CA GLY A 268 -13.16 -5.21 15.85
C GLY A 268 -12.32 -6.00 16.88
N THR A 269 -11.80 -7.18 16.56
CA THR A 269 -10.86 -7.88 17.45
C THR A 269 -9.54 -7.13 17.55
N THR A 270 -8.78 -7.38 18.63
CA THR A 270 -7.55 -6.65 18.91
C THR A 270 -6.33 -7.56 18.99
N THR A 271 -5.22 -7.12 18.38
CA THR A 271 -3.89 -7.74 18.56
C THR A 271 -3.08 -6.91 19.53
N GLN A 272 -2.80 -7.45 20.72
CA GLN A 272 -2.02 -6.77 21.76
C GLN A 272 -0.54 -6.67 21.38
N ILE A 273 0.08 -5.56 21.75
CA ILE A 273 1.47 -5.23 21.46
C ILE A 273 2.10 -4.70 22.74
N ASN A 274 3.11 -5.42 23.24
CA ASN A 274 3.95 -4.94 24.33
C ASN A 274 5.05 -4.06 23.76
N SER A 275 5.38 -2.97 24.45
CA SER A 275 6.40 -2.06 23.95
C SER A 275 7.31 -1.45 25.01
N GLY A 276 8.09 -0.46 24.56
CA GLY A 276 9.19 0.16 25.25
C GLY A 276 8.80 1.32 26.16
N LYS A 277 9.80 2.12 26.50
CA LYS A 277 9.66 3.26 27.40
C LYS A 277 9.16 4.47 26.63
N HIS A 278 7.96 4.99 26.97
CA HIS A 278 7.31 6.13 26.30
C HIS A 278 7.16 6.01 24.78
N GLU A 279 7.13 4.79 24.25
CA GLU A 279 6.97 4.54 22.82
C GLU A 279 6.34 3.17 22.61
N VAL A 280 5.44 3.08 21.62
CA VAL A 280 5.00 1.81 21.08
C VAL A 280 5.12 1.71 19.56
N ASP A 281 5.87 0.70 19.11
CA ASP A 281 5.84 0.27 17.73
C ASP A 281 4.65 -0.66 17.50
N LEU A 282 3.61 -0.16 16.83
CA LEU A 282 2.45 -0.96 16.45
C LEU A 282 2.73 -1.93 15.28
N GLY A 283 3.94 -1.94 14.72
CA GLY A 283 4.36 -2.78 13.61
C GLY A 283 3.59 -2.47 12.33
N ASP A 284 3.39 -3.43 11.44
CA ASP A 284 2.69 -3.20 10.16
C ASP A 284 1.22 -2.75 10.35
N ALA A 285 0.77 -1.77 9.56
CA ALA A 285 -0.60 -1.27 9.52
C ALA A 285 -1.53 -2.12 8.64
N ALA A 286 -0.98 -2.94 7.75
CA ALA A 286 -1.76 -3.72 6.80
C ALA A 286 -2.71 -4.73 7.47
N GLY A 287 -3.95 -4.78 6.97
CA GLY A 287 -5.01 -5.63 7.51
C GLY A 287 -5.70 -5.10 8.77
N TYR A 288 -5.30 -3.92 9.26
CA TYR A 288 -5.87 -3.30 10.46
C TYR A 288 -6.60 -1.99 10.12
N LEU A 289 -7.65 -1.68 10.89
CA LEU A 289 -8.38 -0.41 10.80
C LEU A 289 -7.62 0.73 11.50
N GLY A 290 -6.87 0.41 12.54
CA GLY A 290 -6.20 1.41 13.37
C GLY A 290 -5.50 0.80 14.57
N GLY A 291 -5.04 1.68 15.45
CA GLY A 291 -4.35 1.30 16.68
C GLY A 291 -4.72 2.15 17.87
N TYR A 292 -4.40 1.66 19.06
CA TYR A 292 -4.49 2.38 20.32
C TYR A 292 -3.20 2.17 21.13
N HIS A 293 -2.82 3.15 21.92
CA HIS A 293 -1.79 2.99 22.95
C HIS A 293 -2.03 3.83 24.19
N ASN A 294 -1.33 3.50 25.28
CA ASN A 294 -1.34 4.37 26.46
C ASN A 294 -0.15 5.32 26.43
N HIS A 295 -0.34 6.51 27.00
CA HIS A 295 0.76 7.38 27.41
C HIS A 295 0.99 7.20 28.91
N THR A 296 2.23 7.37 29.36
CA THR A 296 2.59 7.21 30.77
C THR A 296 2.26 8.46 31.61
N PRO A 297 2.31 8.38 32.97
CA PRO A 297 2.05 9.54 33.82
C PRO A 297 2.99 10.73 33.63
N SER A 298 4.25 10.48 33.22
CA SER A 298 5.30 11.50 33.08
C SER A 298 5.43 12.10 31.67
N GLY A 299 4.81 11.50 30.64
CA GLY A 299 4.93 11.96 29.24
C GLY A 299 4.00 13.13 28.88
N ILE A 300 3.94 13.51 27.60
CA ILE A 300 2.96 14.48 27.07
C ILE A 300 1.69 13.71 26.72
N LYS A 301 0.51 14.11 27.23
CA LYS A 301 -0.74 13.35 27.12
C LYS A 301 -1.48 13.76 25.84
N MET A 302 -0.76 13.76 24.72
CA MET A 302 -1.27 14.10 23.39
C MET A 302 -0.47 13.38 22.30
N PHE A 303 -1.11 13.09 21.17
CA PHE A 303 -0.47 12.47 20.01
C PHE A 303 0.76 13.27 19.55
N SER A 304 1.87 12.57 19.45
CA SER A 304 3.14 13.06 18.92
C SER A 304 3.18 12.99 17.39
N PRO A 305 4.18 13.61 16.72
CA PRO A 305 4.34 13.48 15.27
C PRO A 305 4.44 12.01 14.79
N PRO A 306 5.20 11.10 15.47
CA PRO A 306 5.16 9.67 15.14
C PRO A 306 3.76 9.04 15.17
N ASP A 307 2.93 9.41 16.14
CA ASP A 307 1.55 8.89 16.24
C ASP A 307 0.69 9.33 15.04
N ILE A 308 0.86 10.59 14.62
CA ILE A 308 0.17 11.15 13.45
C ILE A 308 0.61 10.43 12.17
N VAL A 309 1.92 10.21 11.99
CA VAL A 309 2.46 9.44 10.86
C VAL A 309 1.92 8.00 10.88
N LYS A 310 1.81 7.40 12.07
CA LYS A 310 1.27 6.05 12.22
C LYS A 310 -0.20 5.97 11.84
N MET A 311 -1.00 6.97 12.22
CA MET A 311 -2.39 7.12 11.77
C MET A 311 -2.48 7.19 10.24
N LEU A 312 -1.58 7.93 9.57
CA LEU A 312 -1.55 7.98 8.10
C LEU A 312 -1.23 6.61 7.48
N SER A 313 -0.37 5.82 8.11
CA SER A 313 -0.11 4.44 7.66
C SER A 313 -1.36 3.56 7.75
N PHE A 314 -2.15 3.70 8.82
CA PHE A 314 -3.44 3.01 8.92
C PHE A 314 -4.45 3.51 7.88
N ALA A 315 -4.51 4.82 7.63
CA ALA A 315 -5.36 5.39 6.58
C ALA A 315 -4.98 4.85 5.18
N MET A 316 -3.68 4.71 4.91
CA MET A 316 -3.18 4.16 3.64
C MET A 316 -3.46 2.66 3.48
N ALA A 317 -3.51 1.92 4.59
CA ALA A 317 -3.84 0.49 4.59
C ALA A 317 -5.34 0.21 4.34
N GLN A 318 -6.19 1.23 4.32
CA GLN A 318 -7.62 1.06 4.04
C GLN A 318 -7.88 0.84 2.55
N THR A 319 -8.92 0.08 2.24
CA THR A 319 -9.35 -0.15 0.85
C THR A 319 -9.88 1.13 0.19
N ASN A 320 -9.76 1.22 -1.14
CA ASN A 320 -10.08 2.42 -1.92
C ASN A 320 -11.47 2.99 -1.60
N GLY A 321 -11.48 4.24 -1.12
CA GLY A 321 -12.68 4.99 -0.72
C GLY A 321 -12.89 5.11 0.80
N ASN A 322 -12.18 4.33 1.61
CA ASN A 322 -12.38 4.25 3.06
C ASN A 322 -11.17 4.74 3.88
N ILE A 323 -10.29 5.58 3.31
CA ILE A 323 -9.09 6.07 4.00
C ILE A 323 -9.39 6.77 5.34
N GLY A 324 -10.59 7.35 5.49
CA GLY A 324 -11.03 7.96 6.75
C GLY A 324 -11.29 6.96 7.89
N ASN A 325 -11.43 5.68 7.56
CA ASN A 325 -11.54 4.62 8.56
C ASN A 325 -10.22 4.37 9.29
N GLY A 326 -9.08 4.81 8.73
CA GLY A 326 -7.80 4.76 9.40
C GLY A 326 -7.79 5.64 10.65
N PHE A 327 -7.47 5.07 11.81
CA PHE A 327 -7.46 5.82 13.07
C PHE A 327 -6.27 5.49 13.97
N MET A 328 -6.01 6.41 14.90
CA MET A 328 -5.13 6.18 16.04
C MET A 328 -5.81 6.71 17.31
N GLY A 329 -5.84 5.89 18.35
CA GLY A 329 -6.36 6.24 19.67
C GLY A 329 -5.25 6.29 20.70
N MET A 330 -5.42 7.09 21.75
CA MET A 330 -4.54 7.03 22.90
C MET A 330 -5.28 7.28 24.21
N ILE A 331 -4.69 6.77 25.30
CA ILE A 331 -5.11 7.11 26.65
C ILE A 331 -3.92 7.43 27.56
N GLY A 332 -3.86 8.68 28.02
CA GLY A 332 -2.92 9.12 29.05
C GLY A 332 -3.62 9.33 30.39
N SER A 333 -2.84 9.34 31.47
CA SER A 333 -3.34 9.78 32.77
C SER A 333 -2.31 10.60 33.54
N GLU A 334 -2.76 11.37 34.51
CA GLU A 334 -1.88 12.04 35.48
C GLU A 334 -2.50 11.99 36.89
N PRO A 335 -1.67 12.01 37.95
CA PRO A 335 -2.18 12.09 39.33
C PRO A 335 -3.05 13.33 39.54
N CYS A 336 -4.19 13.13 40.20
CA CYS A 336 -5.19 14.16 40.45
C CYS A 336 -5.82 13.94 41.82
N SER A 337 -5.52 14.81 42.78
CA SER A 337 -6.01 14.69 44.15
C SER A 337 -7.52 14.88 44.30
N SER A 338 -8.18 15.53 43.34
CA SER A 338 -9.62 15.77 43.31
C SER A 338 -10.40 14.76 42.46
N CYS A 339 -9.72 13.81 41.81
CA CYS A 339 -10.36 12.85 40.92
C CYS A 339 -10.76 11.57 41.69
N PRO A 340 -11.91 10.93 41.38
CA PRO A 340 -12.46 9.81 42.16
C PRO A 340 -11.52 8.62 42.37
N ASP A 341 -10.66 8.30 41.40
CA ASP A 341 -9.67 7.21 41.49
C ASP A 341 -8.23 7.72 41.63
N GLY A 342 -8.05 9.01 41.93
CA GLY A 342 -6.75 9.66 42.07
C GLY A 342 -6.07 9.99 40.74
N TYR A 343 -6.73 9.78 39.59
CA TYR A 343 -6.17 10.06 38.27
C TYR A 343 -7.13 10.87 37.41
N ARG A 344 -6.56 11.78 36.61
CA ARG A 344 -7.25 12.43 35.49
C ARG A 344 -6.86 11.73 34.21
N TYR A 345 -7.83 11.41 33.35
CA TYR A 345 -7.59 10.76 32.07
C TYR A 345 -7.65 11.74 30.90
N TYR A 346 -6.86 11.43 29.89
CA TYR A 346 -6.80 12.11 28.61
C TYR A 346 -6.97 11.05 27.53
N HIS A 347 -8.18 10.93 26.99
CA HIS A 347 -8.53 9.90 26.02
C HIS A 347 -8.93 10.58 24.71
N TYR A 348 -8.14 10.34 23.67
CA TYR A 348 -8.32 10.98 22.37
C TYR A 348 -8.25 9.96 21.25
N MET A 349 -8.91 10.27 20.13
CA MET A 349 -8.79 9.53 18.87
C MET A 349 -8.63 10.51 17.71
N ILE A 350 -7.84 10.12 16.72
CA ILE A 350 -7.63 10.88 15.49
C ILE A 350 -7.92 10.04 14.26
N ASN A 351 -8.44 10.70 13.22
CA ASN A 351 -8.78 10.13 11.92
C ASN A 351 -8.29 11.04 10.80
N PHE A 352 -7.91 10.45 9.66
CA PHE A 352 -7.61 11.22 8.47
C PHE A 352 -8.89 11.66 7.74
N ASN A 353 -9.00 12.95 7.43
CA ASN A 353 -10.15 13.56 6.75
C ASN A 353 -9.79 14.18 5.39
N GLY A 354 -8.55 13.96 4.90
CA GLY A 354 -8.14 14.42 3.58
C GLY A 354 -8.50 13.46 2.45
N THR A 355 -8.00 13.76 1.26
CA THR A 355 -8.13 12.89 0.07
C THR A 355 -6.98 11.87 -0.05
N SER A 356 -7.15 10.83 -0.87
CA SER A 356 -6.06 9.86 -1.13
C SER A 356 -4.80 10.52 -1.72
N GLN A 357 -4.97 11.58 -2.53
CA GLN A 357 -3.85 12.32 -3.10
C GLN A 357 -3.08 13.11 -2.01
N GLU A 358 -3.81 13.73 -1.09
CA GLU A 358 -3.20 14.43 0.06
C GLU A 358 -2.48 13.45 0.97
N LEU A 359 -3.10 12.30 1.26
CA LEU A 359 -2.50 11.23 2.07
C LEU A 359 -1.18 10.71 1.47
N ALA A 360 -1.17 10.43 0.17
CA ALA A 360 0.04 10.05 -0.55
C ALA A 360 1.09 11.18 -0.51
N GLY A 361 0.66 12.43 -0.66
CA GLY A 361 1.52 13.60 -0.50
C GLY A 361 2.20 13.64 0.86
N PHE A 362 1.46 13.43 1.94
CA PHE A 362 2.00 13.41 3.30
C PHE A 362 2.95 12.25 3.58
N LEU A 363 2.65 11.05 3.08
CA LEU A 363 3.49 9.87 3.36
C LEU A 363 4.76 9.82 2.51
N TYR A 364 4.72 10.33 1.28
CA TYR A 364 5.80 10.09 0.31
C TYR A 364 6.51 11.35 -0.19
N ASN A 365 5.83 12.50 -0.16
CA ASN A 365 6.37 13.76 -0.68
C ASN A 365 6.67 14.78 0.42
N ALA A 366 6.14 14.59 1.62
CA ALA A 366 6.51 15.40 2.75
C ALA A 366 7.94 15.04 3.17
N ASN A 367 8.87 15.97 2.95
CA ASN A 367 10.23 15.89 3.47
C ASN A 367 10.23 16.26 4.97
N TRP A 368 9.49 15.52 5.78
CA TRP A 368 9.48 15.70 7.22
C TRP A 368 10.76 15.16 7.83
N ASP A 369 11.46 16.01 8.57
CA ASP A 369 12.43 15.56 9.55
C ASP A 369 11.68 15.23 10.84
N LEU A 370 11.48 13.95 11.11
CA LEU A 370 10.69 13.49 12.24
C LEU A 370 11.33 13.85 13.59
N GLU A 371 12.67 13.94 13.65
CA GLU A 371 13.35 14.38 14.87
C GLU A 371 13.16 15.88 15.08
N SER A 372 13.27 16.69 14.02
CA SER A 372 12.94 18.12 14.10
C SER A 372 11.49 18.35 14.53
N LEU A 373 10.54 17.56 14.02
CA LEU A 373 9.13 17.67 14.42
C LEU A 373 8.93 17.28 15.90
N LYS A 374 9.67 16.30 16.41
CA LYS A 374 9.63 15.92 17.84
C LYS A 374 10.20 17.02 18.73
N ASP A 375 11.27 17.68 18.29
CA ASP A 375 11.86 18.80 19.02
C ASP A 375 10.91 20.01 19.01
N ASP A 376 10.36 20.38 17.85
CA ASP A 376 9.33 21.42 17.73
C ASP A 376 8.11 21.12 18.63
N TYR A 377 7.70 19.86 18.69
CA TYR A 377 6.61 19.40 19.55
C TYR A 377 6.90 19.63 21.04
N ARG A 378 8.12 19.33 21.48
CA ARG A 378 8.56 19.52 22.87
C ARG A 378 8.75 21.00 23.21
N ASP A 379 9.34 21.77 22.30
CA ASP A 379 9.51 23.21 22.48
C ASP A 379 8.16 23.91 22.57
N LYS A 380 7.18 23.47 21.75
CA LYS A 380 5.83 24.01 21.81
C LYS A 380 5.11 23.64 23.10
N GLU A 381 5.28 22.42 23.59
CA GLU A 381 4.74 22.00 24.88
C GLU A 381 5.27 22.88 26.02
N LYS A 382 6.59 23.13 26.01
CA LYS A 382 7.24 24.03 26.98
C LYS A 382 6.71 25.46 26.88
N GLU A 383 6.61 26.03 25.67
CA GLU A 383 6.05 27.37 25.46
C GLU A 383 4.62 27.48 26.02
N LEU A 384 3.77 26.48 25.75
CA LEU A 384 2.40 26.46 26.24
C LEU A 384 2.33 26.33 27.77
N SER A 385 3.29 25.63 28.40
CA SER A 385 3.37 25.47 29.86
C SER A 385 3.61 26.79 30.61
N GLU A 386 4.09 27.83 29.91
CA GLU A 386 4.33 29.16 30.46
C GLU A 386 3.06 30.05 30.50
N ASN A 387 1.90 29.53 30.05
CA ASN A 387 0.64 30.27 30.00
C ASN A 387 -0.48 29.54 30.76
N LEU A 388 -1.02 30.19 31.79
CA LEU A 388 -2.10 29.66 32.65
C LEU A 388 -3.40 29.29 31.90
N SER A 389 -3.60 29.76 30.67
CA SER A 389 -4.74 29.34 29.84
C SER A 389 -4.61 27.89 29.34
N TYR A 390 -3.38 27.35 29.35
CA TYR A 390 -3.02 26.04 28.81
C TYR A 390 -2.46 25.07 29.86
N THR A 391 -2.26 25.52 31.10
CA THR A 391 -1.81 24.69 32.22
C THR A 391 -2.66 24.94 33.46
N ASN A 392 -2.60 24.05 34.44
CA ASN A 392 -3.24 24.27 35.76
C ASN A 392 -2.33 25.06 36.71
N GLN A 393 -1.03 25.12 36.43
CA GLN A 393 -0.02 25.86 37.19
C GLN A 393 1.14 26.22 36.27
N LEU A 394 1.72 27.42 36.39
CA LEU A 394 2.83 27.84 35.51
C LEU A 394 4.00 26.85 35.56
N GLY A 395 4.46 26.43 34.38
CA GLY A 395 5.52 25.43 34.22
C GLY A 395 5.11 23.99 34.56
N GLY A 396 3.83 23.73 34.81
CA GLY A 396 3.27 22.39 35.00
C GLY A 396 2.67 21.80 33.71
N ASN A 397 2.24 20.53 33.79
CA ASN A 397 1.62 19.80 32.68
C ASN A 397 0.48 20.58 32.02
N LEU A 398 0.40 20.47 30.69
CA LEU A 398 -0.70 21.05 29.92
C LEU A 398 -2.07 20.48 30.35
N ASN A 399 -3.05 21.38 30.47
CA ASN A 399 -4.45 21.01 30.63
C ASN A 399 -5.05 20.59 29.27
N SER A 400 -6.34 20.21 29.22
CA SER A 400 -6.96 19.75 27.97
C SER A 400 -6.89 20.78 26.83
N ASN A 401 -7.05 22.08 27.12
CA ASN A 401 -6.94 23.14 26.10
C ASN A 401 -5.50 23.25 25.58
N GLY A 402 -4.50 23.21 26.47
CA GLY A 402 -3.09 23.21 26.11
C GLY A 402 -2.70 22.01 25.24
N LEU A 403 -3.11 20.81 25.63
CA LEU A 403 -2.84 19.58 24.88
C LEU A 403 -3.49 19.61 23.48
N GLN A 404 -4.74 20.04 23.38
CA GLN A 404 -5.43 20.10 22.08
C GLN A 404 -4.83 21.19 21.19
N LYS A 405 -4.42 22.34 21.77
CA LYS A 405 -3.68 23.39 21.08
C LYS A 405 -2.34 22.87 20.54
N LEU A 406 -1.58 22.16 21.36
CA LEU A 406 -0.33 21.50 20.96
C LEU A 406 -0.55 20.58 19.75
N PHE A 407 -1.60 19.76 19.77
CA PHE A 407 -1.94 18.89 18.65
C PHE A 407 -2.19 19.66 17.35
N PHE A 408 -3.02 20.71 17.39
CA PHE A 408 -3.30 21.50 16.17
C PHE A 408 -2.09 22.27 15.67
N ASP A 409 -1.23 22.78 16.56
CA ASP A 409 0.04 23.41 16.16
C ASP A 409 1.00 22.40 15.54
N THR A 410 0.99 21.15 16.02
CA THR A 410 1.74 20.04 15.41
C THR A 410 1.26 19.76 13.99
N LEU A 411 -0.06 19.65 13.79
CA LEU A 411 -0.63 19.48 12.45
C LEU A 411 -0.27 20.63 11.52
N LYS A 412 -0.24 21.86 12.03
CA LYS A 412 0.19 23.03 11.27
C LYS A 412 1.65 22.95 10.83
N ASN A 413 2.56 22.57 11.74
CA ASN A 413 3.97 22.35 11.40
C ASN A 413 4.14 21.23 10.36
N MET A 414 3.28 20.22 10.42
CA MET A 414 3.23 19.13 9.44
C MET A 414 2.48 19.51 8.13
N LYS A 415 1.90 20.70 8.02
CA LYS A 415 1.07 21.16 6.89
C LYS A 415 -0.19 20.32 6.66
N MET A 416 -0.79 19.83 7.75
CA MET A 416 -1.96 18.95 7.78
C MET A 416 -3.23 19.63 8.36
N GLU A 417 -3.27 20.97 8.37
CA GLU A 417 -4.41 21.72 8.90
C GLU A 417 -5.73 21.31 8.21
N GLY A 418 -6.74 20.97 9.02
CA GLY A 418 -8.03 20.51 8.54
C GLY A 418 -8.04 19.10 7.90
N LYS A 419 -6.92 18.37 7.92
CA LYS A 419 -6.80 17.03 7.33
C LYS A 419 -6.88 15.90 8.35
N VAL A 420 -6.92 16.23 9.63
CA VAL A 420 -7.06 15.27 10.72
C VAL A 420 -8.14 15.77 11.68
N SER A 421 -9.11 14.92 12.02
CA SER A 421 -10.04 15.24 13.10
C SER A 421 -9.53 14.74 14.44
N LEU A 422 -9.89 15.45 15.50
CA LEU A 422 -9.65 15.06 16.88
C LEU A 422 -10.98 14.81 17.60
N GLN A 423 -11.12 13.64 18.20
CA GLN A 423 -12.20 13.31 19.11
C GLN A 423 -11.65 13.19 20.54
N LYS A 424 -12.35 13.81 21.49
CA LYS A 424 -12.13 13.62 22.93
C LYS A 424 -13.19 12.65 23.46
N ILE A 425 -12.76 11.72 24.30
CA ILE A 425 -13.66 10.76 24.95
C ILE A 425 -13.65 11.05 26.45
N GLU A 426 -14.81 11.42 26.98
CA GLU A 426 -14.99 11.68 28.41
C GLU A 426 -15.15 10.37 29.21
N ASP A 427 -14.91 10.42 30.53
CA ASP A 427 -15.00 9.24 31.40
C ASP A 427 -16.39 8.57 31.40
N ASN A 428 -17.45 9.33 31.10
CA ASN A 428 -18.81 8.82 30.98
C ASN A 428 -19.11 8.20 29.59
N GLY A 429 -18.11 8.09 28.71
CA GLY A 429 -18.23 7.58 27.34
C GLY A 429 -18.74 8.60 26.32
N THR A 430 -18.97 9.86 26.72
CA THR A 430 -19.36 10.92 25.77
C THR A 430 -18.20 11.20 24.83
N VAL A 431 -18.46 11.11 23.53
CA VAL A 431 -17.49 11.50 22.49
C VAL A 431 -17.78 12.94 22.07
N GLN A 432 -16.74 13.76 21.97
CA GLN A 432 -16.80 15.15 21.53
C GLN A 432 -15.86 15.37 20.35
N SER A 433 -16.27 16.10 19.34
CA SER A 433 -15.37 16.60 18.30
C SER A 433 -14.69 17.87 18.80
N VAL A 434 -13.36 17.92 18.70
CA VAL A 434 -12.55 19.07 19.08
C VAL A 434 -12.18 19.84 17.81
N THR A 435 -12.42 21.15 17.84
CA THR A 435 -12.04 22.07 16.75
C THR A 435 -11.25 23.25 17.30
N LEU A 436 -10.36 23.79 16.48
CA LEU A 436 -9.66 25.04 16.78
C LEU A 436 -10.59 26.21 16.41
N ASN A 437 -10.67 27.22 17.27
CA ASN A 437 -11.41 28.44 16.96
C ASN A 437 -10.72 29.23 15.82
N SER A 438 -11.42 30.21 15.26
CA SER A 438 -10.97 30.95 14.07
C SER A 438 -9.68 31.75 14.26
N ASN A 439 -9.34 32.14 15.50
CA ASN A 439 -8.11 32.86 15.81
C ASN A 439 -6.95 31.93 16.23
N GLY A 440 -7.18 30.62 16.26
CA GLY A 440 -6.17 29.63 16.59
C GLY A 440 -5.76 29.58 18.07
N SER A 441 -6.45 30.30 18.96
CA SER A 441 -6.02 30.51 20.35
C SER A 441 -6.71 29.59 21.37
N SER A 442 -7.81 28.93 21.00
CA SER A 442 -8.48 28.00 21.91
C SER A 442 -9.20 26.90 21.14
N THR A 443 -9.49 25.81 21.83
CA THR A 443 -10.27 24.72 21.27
C THR A 443 -11.70 24.73 21.79
N THR A 444 -12.61 24.23 20.96
CA THR A 444 -14.01 24.01 21.33
C THR A 444 -14.32 22.53 21.17
N ALA A 445 -14.80 21.90 22.23
CA ALA A 445 -15.25 20.53 22.22
C ALA A 445 -16.77 20.48 22.13
N THR A 446 -17.30 19.89 21.06
CA THR A 446 -18.73 19.79 20.80
C THR A 446 -19.16 18.32 20.88
N PRO A 447 -20.18 17.97 21.69
CA PRO A 447 -20.69 16.59 21.75
C PRO A 447 -21.03 16.05 20.36
N CYS A 448 -20.57 14.84 20.08
CA CYS A 448 -20.90 14.12 18.86
C CYS A 448 -22.40 13.72 18.89
N PRO A 449 -23.14 13.92 17.78
CA PRO A 449 -24.58 13.66 17.70
C PRO A 449 -24.95 12.21 18.00
#